data_AF-A0A5C4TBR5-F1
#
_entry.id   AF-A0A5C4TBR5-F1
#
_cell.length_a   1.000
_cell.length_b   1.000
_cell.length_c   1.000
_cell.angle_alpha   90.00
_cell.angle_beta   90.00
_cell.angle_gamma   90.00
#
_symmetry.space_group_name_H-M   'P 1'
#
loop_
_entity.id
_entity.type
_entity.pdbx_description
1 polymer ?
#
loop_
_entity_poly.entity_id
_entity_poly.type
_entity_poly.pdbx_seq_one_letter_code
_entity_poly.pdbx_strand_id
1 'polypeptide(L)'
;MTAVRQDAWSEEDDLILAEVTLRHIREGGTQLAAFEEVGEKIGRTAAACGFRWNSCVRKKYDAAISIAKAQRQKRSQYRKHSAVGSSVSSVATLESGEAAGSAGKHEAFSEESISIDAVIRFLRQWKGTYQEMNRHIKALEKELKDKDEELGELRRVKDQLDKQMNHVQTDYRVVNDDYKALIQIMDRARKLAFLAEEEDEQKPRFKMDANGNLERIE
;
A
#
# COMPACT_ATOMS: atom_id res chain seq x y z
N MET A 1 35.48 8.35 23.47
CA MET A 1 34.07 7.97 23.70
C MET A 1 33.90 6.51 23.34
N THR A 2 33.61 5.66 24.31
CA THR A 2 33.35 4.23 24.10
C THR A 2 32.00 4.04 23.42
N ALA A 3 32.00 3.58 22.17
CA ALA A 3 30.78 3.34 21.40
C ALA A 3 30.04 2.11 21.97
N VAL A 4 28.88 2.35 22.60
CA VAL A 4 27.97 1.30 23.04
C VAL A 4 27.33 0.67 21.80
N ARG A 5 27.48 -0.65 21.61
CA ARG A 5 26.86 -1.37 20.49
C ARG A 5 25.35 -1.55 20.74
N GLN A 6 24.56 -0.91 19.88
CA GLN A 6 23.12 -1.15 19.73
C GLN A 6 22.92 -2.33 18.77
N ASP A 7 22.92 -3.57 19.29
CA ASP A 7 22.89 -4.79 18.45
C ASP A 7 21.50 -5.12 17.89
N ALA A 8 20.40 -4.60 18.44
CA ALA A 8 19.05 -4.87 17.95
C ALA A 8 18.42 -3.62 17.30
N TRP A 9 17.77 -3.77 16.15
CA TRP A 9 16.94 -2.73 15.52
C TRP A 9 15.51 -2.80 16.04
N SER A 10 14.96 -1.67 16.46
CA SER A 10 13.55 -1.58 16.87
C SER A 10 12.64 -1.29 15.67
N GLU A 11 11.33 -1.49 15.82
CA GLU A 11 10.37 -1.06 14.81
C GLU A 11 10.29 0.47 14.70
N GLU A 12 10.53 1.18 15.81
CA GLU A 12 10.61 2.64 15.85
C GLU A 12 11.81 3.15 15.04
N ASP A 13 12.98 2.50 15.15
CA ASP A 13 14.16 2.82 14.33
C ASP A 13 13.84 2.65 12.83
N ASP A 14 13.13 1.57 12.47
CA ASP A 14 12.72 1.30 11.09
C ASP A 14 11.70 2.34 10.59
N LEU A 15 10.80 2.82 11.45
CA LEU A 15 9.83 3.87 11.14
C LEU A 15 10.54 5.21 10.88
N ILE A 16 11.46 5.62 11.76
CA ILE A 16 12.25 6.85 11.59
C ILE A 16 13.07 6.79 10.30
N LEU A 17 13.71 5.64 10.04
CA LEU A 17 14.48 5.42 8.81
C LEU A 17 13.59 5.54 7.56
N ALA A 18 12.38 4.97 7.60
CA ALA A 18 11.45 5.05 6.48
C ALA A 18 10.93 6.47 6.24
N GLU A 19 10.48 7.17 7.28
CA GLU A 19 9.94 8.51 7.18
C GLU A 19 10.95 9.50 6.58
N VAL A 20 12.16 9.55 7.14
CA VAL A 20 13.22 10.47 6.71
C VAL A 20 13.65 10.15 5.28
N THR A 21 13.82 8.86 4.94
CA THR A 21 14.23 8.46 3.60
C THR A 21 13.16 8.80 2.56
N LEU A 22 11.88 8.55 2.85
CA LEU A 22 10.77 8.89 1.94
C LEU A 22 10.62 10.41 1.76
N ARG A 23 10.85 11.20 2.81
CA ARG A 23 10.89 12.67 2.74
C ARG A 23 11.99 13.14 1.80
N HIS A 24 13.23 12.66 1.97
CA HIS A 24 14.34 12.98 1.06
C HIS A 24 14.05 12.57 -0.38
N ILE A 25 13.42 11.42 -0.63
CA ILE A 25 13.00 11.00 -1.97
C ILE A 25 12.01 11.99 -2.59
N ARG A 26 11.00 12.42 -1.83
CA ARG A 26 9.98 13.39 -2.29
C ARG A 26 10.57 14.77 -2.57
N GLU A 27 11.49 15.21 -1.71
CA GLU A 27 12.10 16.54 -1.78
C GLU A 27 13.23 16.61 -2.82
N GLY A 28 13.78 15.46 -3.22
CA GLY A 28 14.87 15.35 -4.18
C GLY A 28 16.26 15.28 -3.56
N GLY A 29 16.35 15.03 -2.25
CA GLY A 29 17.59 14.77 -1.52
C GLY A 29 18.22 13.43 -1.89
N THR A 30 19.44 13.21 -1.39
CA THR A 30 20.19 11.96 -1.61
C THR A 30 19.89 10.97 -0.48
N GLN A 31 19.98 9.68 -0.78
CA GLN A 31 19.83 8.65 0.26
C GLN A 31 20.94 8.75 1.33
N LEU A 32 22.14 9.19 0.93
CA LEU A 32 23.25 9.41 1.85
C LEU A 32 22.91 10.48 2.90
N ALA A 33 22.35 11.62 2.47
CA ALA A 33 21.91 12.67 3.38
C ALA A 33 20.77 12.20 4.31
N ALA A 34 19.86 11.38 3.79
CA ALA A 34 18.82 10.77 4.62
C ALA A 34 19.41 9.82 5.68
N PHE A 35 20.39 8.99 5.33
CA PHE A 35 21.00 8.05 6.26
C PHE A 35 21.89 8.72 7.31
N GLU A 36 22.55 9.82 6.96
CA GLU A 36 23.28 10.67 7.90
C GLU A 36 22.33 11.27 8.93
N GLU A 37 21.24 11.88 8.48
CA GLU A 37 20.21 12.47 9.35
C GLU A 37 19.55 11.42 10.27
N VAL A 38 19.22 10.24 9.74
CA VAL A 38 18.67 9.15 10.56
C VAL A 38 19.71 8.66 11.56
N GLY A 39 20.95 8.48 11.12
CA GLY A 39 22.04 8.02 11.97
C GLY A 39 22.25 8.92 13.19
N GLU A 40 22.22 10.24 13.01
CA GLU A 40 22.27 11.20 14.11
C GLU A 40 21.09 11.05 15.08
N LYS A 41 19.88 10.83 14.57
CA LYS A 41 18.65 10.70 15.38
C LYS A 41 18.62 9.43 16.23
N ILE A 42 18.98 8.28 15.64
CA ILE A 42 18.93 6.97 16.33
C ILE A 42 20.28 6.57 16.94
N GLY A 43 21.29 7.45 16.89
CA GLY A 43 22.63 7.19 17.41
C GLY A 43 23.37 6.06 16.68
N ARG A 44 23.16 5.90 15.36
CA ARG A 44 23.82 4.89 14.51
C ARG A 44 24.60 5.54 13.38
N THR A 45 25.45 4.76 12.72
CA THR A 45 26.18 5.25 11.53
C THR A 45 25.29 5.25 10.29
N ALA A 46 25.54 6.19 9.37
CA ALA A 46 24.84 6.24 8.08
C ALA A 46 24.98 4.92 7.29
N ALA A 47 26.13 4.25 7.39
CA ALA A 47 26.37 2.95 6.78
C ALA A 47 25.44 1.85 7.35
N ALA A 48 25.23 1.83 8.66
CA ALA A 48 24.31 0.88 9.31
C ALA A 48 22.86 1.13 8.87
N CYS A 49 22.45 2.40 8.79
CA CYS A 49 21.13 2.79 8.29
C CYS A 49 20.93 2.35 6.83
N GLY A 50 21.94 2.53 5.98
CA GLY A 50 21.91 2.06 4.60
C GLY A 50 21.78 0.54 4.47
N PHE A 51 22.51 -0.22 5.30
CA PHE A 51 22.39 -1.68 5.31
C PHE A 51 21.00 -2.15 5.75
N ARG A 52 20.45 -1.56 6.82
CA ARG A 52 19.10 -1.86 7.31
C ARG A 52 18.03 -1.52 6.28
N TRP A 53 18.16 -0.36 5.65
CA TRP A 53 17.28 0.09 4.58
C TRP A 53 17.23 -0.93 3.43
N ASN A 54 18.38 -1.30 2.88
CA ASN A 54 18.47 -2.19 1.71
C ASN A 54 18.02 -3.62 2.02
N SER A 55 18.25 -4.11 3.24
CA SER A 55 17.97 -5.49 3.61
C SER A 55 16.50 -5.73 3.94
N CYS A 56 15.87 -4.82 4.69
CA CYS A 56 14.55 -5.03 5.29
C CYS A 56 13.55 -3.92 4.94
N VAL A 57 13.86 -2.66 5.29
CA VAL A 57 12.88 -1.56 5.28
C VAL A 57 12.42 -1.23 3.86
N ARG A 58 13.33 -1.19 2.89
CA ARG A 58 12.99 -0.88 1.49
C ARG A 58 11.91 -1.79 0.92
N LYS A 59 11.95 -3.09 1.24
CA LYS A 59 10.98 -4.08 0.76
C LYS A 59 9.60 -3.87 1.38
N LYS A 60 9.54 -3.49 2.66
CA LYS A 60 8.28 -3.21 3.37
C LYS A 60 7.58 -1.95 2.84
N TYR A 61 8.35 -0.96 2.39
CA TYR A 61 7.83 0.35 1.97
C TYR A 61 7.84 0.60 0.46
N ASP A 62 7.86 -0.45 -0.38
CA ASP A 62 8.01 -0.30 -1.84
C ASP A 62 6.90 0.56 -2.49
N ALA A 63 5.65 0.36 -2.06
CA ALA A 63 4.52 1.19 -2.50
C ALA A 63 4.72 2.68 -2.14
N ALA A 64 5.15 2.98 -0.91
CA ALA A 64 5.41 4.34 -0.46
C ALA A 64 6.59 4.98 -1.20
N ILE A 65 7.63 4.21 -1.54
CA ILE A 65 8.75 4.66 -2.37
C ILE A 65 8.28 5.04 -3.77
N SER A 66 7.40 4.24 -4.38
CA SER A 66 6.82 4.54 -5.69
C SER A 66 6.04 5.87 -5.67
N ILE A 67 5.19 6.06 -4.65
CA ILE A 67 4.42 7.30 -4.46
C ILE A 67 5.36 8.51 -4.27
N ALA A 68 6.40 8.38 -3.42
CA ALA A 68 7.35 9.46 -3.17
C ALA A 68 8.13 9.86 -4.45
N LYS A 69 8.52 8.87 -5.27
CA LYS A 69 9.15 9.12 -6.58
C LYS A 69 8.22 9.83 -7.54
N ALA A 70 6.95 9.41 -7.62
CA ALA A 70 5.95 10.07 -8.47
C ALA A 70 5.73 11.53 -8.03
N GLN A 71 5.68 11.80 -6.73
CA GLN A 71 5.58 13.16 -6.19
C GLN A 71 6.79 14.03 -6.56
N ARG A 72 8.02 13.50 -6.46
CA ARG A 72 9.24 14.19 -6.91
C ARG A 72 9.15 14.56 -8.39
N GLN A 73 8.70 13.63 -9.23
CA GLN A 73 8.57 13.86 -10.67
C GLN A 73 7.54 14.95 -10.98
N LYS A 74 6.35 14.90 -10.36
CA LYS A 74 5.32 15.95 -10.49
C LYS A 74 5.85 17.33 -10.07
N ARG A 75 6.56 17.42 -8.94
CA ARG A 75 7.16 18.68 -8.45
C ARG A 75 8.22 19.23 -9.42
N SER A 76 9.03 18.36 -10.03
CA SER A 76 10.00 18.76 -11.04
C SER A 76 9.33 19.34 -12.29
N GLN A 77 8.23 18.74 -12.75
CA GLN A 77 7.46 19.25 -13.90
C GLN A 77 6.87 20.64 -13.61
N TYR A 78 6.24 20.83 -12.44
CA TYR A 78 5.73 22.15 -12.03
C TYR A 78 6.82 23.23 -11.97
N ARG A 79 8.03 22.91 -11.49
CA ARG A 79 9.15 23.87 -11.49
C ARG A 79 9.62 24.23 -12.90
N LYS A 80 9.60 23.28 -13.85
CA LYS A 80 9.93 23.58 -15.25
C LYS A 80 8.89 24.52 -15.90
N HIS A 81 7.61 24.30 -15.63
CA HIS A 81 6.54 25.18 -16.10
C HIS A 81 6.56 26.56 -15.42
N SER A 82 7.00 26.64 -14.14
CA SER A 82 7.13 27.90 -13.40
C SER A 82 8.39 28.71 -13.76
N ALA A 83 9.50 28.06 -14.13
CA ALA A 83 10.74 28.75 -14.51
C ALA A 83 10.63 29.58 -15.80
N VAL A 84 9.67 29.28 -16.68
CA VAL A 84 9.34 30.11 -17.86
C VAL A 84 8.57 31.39 -17.48
N GLY A 85 8.01 31.47 -16.26
CA GLY A 85 7.33 32.65 -15.71
C GLY A 85 8.14 33.43 -14.66
N SER A 86 9.36 32.98 -14.33
CA SER A 86 10.17 33.51 -13.21
C SER A 86 11.29 34.43 -13.69
N SER A 87 10.98 35.43 -14.49
CA SER A 87 11.91 36.53 -14.84
C SER A 87 11.55 37.87 -14.20
N VAL A 88 10.62 37.89 -13.24
CA VAL A 88 10.08 39.14 -12.64
C VAL A 88 10.16 39.21 -11.11
N SER A 89 10.81 38.24 -10.45
CA SER A 89 10.72 38.13 -8.97
C SER A 89 12.07 38.30 -8.26
N SER A 90 12.87 39.29 -8.67
CA SER A 90 14.14 39.62 -8.00
C SER A 90 14.30 41.12 -7.77
N VAL A 91 13.40 41.75 -7.00
CA VAL A 91 13.68 43.07 -6.40
C VAL A 91 12.94 43.21 -5.07
N ALA A 92 13.38 42.51 -4.02
CA ALA A 92 12.93 42.77 -2.66
C ALA A 92 14.04 42.45 -1.66
N THR A 93 15.15 43.17 -1.75
CA THR A 93 16.09 43.33 -0.64
C THR A 93 16.78 44.68 -0.80
N LEU A 94 16.23 45.70 -0.16
CA LEU A 94 16.88 46.98 0.09
C LEU A 94 16.98 47.14 1.60
N GLU A 95 18.19 47.30 2.11
CA GLU A 95 18.53 48.30 3.12
C GLU A 95 20.05 48.30 3.35
N SER A 96 20.71 49.29 2.77
CA SER A 96 21.92 49.92 3.32
C SER A 96 21.84 51.39 2.94
N GLY A 97 21.75 52.25 3.95
CA GLY A 97 21.78 53.69 3.78
C GLY A 97 23.17 54.16 3.35
N GLU A 98 23.19 55.28 2.63
CA GLU A 98 23.99 56.45 2.98
C GLU A 98 23.65 57.60 2.03
N ALA A 99 23.62 58.79 2.63
CA ALA A 99 23.18 60.03 2.03
C ALA A 99 24.35 60.81 1.40
N ALA A 100 23.96 61.73 0.52
CA ALA A 100 24.63 62.98 0.12
C ALA A 100 25.58 62.94 -1.10
N GLY A 101 25.16 63.64 -2.16
CA GLY A 101 26.06 64.44 -2.99
C GLY A 101 25.79 64.50 -4.50
N SER A 102 25.33 65.67 -4.97
CA SER A 102 25.62 66.27 -6.28
C SER A 102 24.68 66.03 -7.49
N ALA A 103 23.86 67.05 -7.72
CA ALA A 103 23.62 67.78 -8.97
C ALA A 103 23.40 67.02 -10.31
N GLY A 104 22.17 67.15 -10.81
CA GLY A 104 21.94 67.71 -12.15
C GLY A 104 21.89 66.73 -13.33
N LYS A 105 20.75 66.06 -13.50
CA LYS A 105 20.09 65.98 -14.82
C LYS A 105 18.64 65.50 -14.65
N HIS A 106 17.73 66.29 -15.19
CA HIS A 106 16.37 65.88 -15.51
C HIS A 106 16.47 64.69 -16.48
N GLU A 107 16.23 63.47 -15.99
CA GLU A 107 15.66 62.40 -16.81
C GLU A 107 14.32 61.99 -16.22
N ALA A 108 13.44 61.70 -17.15
CA ALA A 108 12.01 61.53 -16.99
C ALA A 108 11.65 60.60 -15.82
N PHE A 109 10.64 61.05 -15.08
CA PHE A 109 9.64 60.15 -14.53
C PHE A 109 9.17 59.20 -15.63
N SER A 110 9.73 57.99 -15.68
CA SER A 110 8.97 56.82 -16.08
C SER A 110 8.57 56.11 -14.79
N GLU A 111 7.41 56.51 -14.27
CA GLU A 111 6.57 55.55 -13.57
C GLU A 111 6.56 54.24 -14.37
N GLU A 112 6.64 53.15 -13.63
CA GLU A 112 6.50 51.75 -14.02
C GLU A 112 5.21 51.48 -14.81
N SER A 113 5.07 52.06 -16.00
CA SER A 113 3.94 51.80 -16.88
C SER A 113 4.24 50.51 -17.63
N ILE A 114 3.74 49.40 -17.11
CA ILE A 114 3.63 48.14 -17.85
C ILE A 114 3.05 48.46 -19.23
N SER A 115 3.79 48.14 -20.30
CA SER A 115 3.33 48.48 -21.65
C SER A 115 2.06 47.70 -22.00
N ILE A 116 1.12 48.34 -22.70
CA ILE A 116 -0.14 47.72 -23.12
C ILE A 116 0.10 46.44 -23.94
N ASP A 117 1.18 46.40 -24.73
CA ASP A 117 1.60 45.22 -25.48
C ASP A 117 2.04 44.06 -24.58
N ALA A 118 2.69 44.35 -23.45
CA ALA A 118 3.04 43.34 -22.45
C ALA A 118 1.77 42.72 -21.81
N VAL A 119 0.75 43.54 -21.54
CA VAL A 119 -0.56 43.07 -21.05
C VAL A 119 -1.27 42.19 -22.08
N ILE A 120 -1.28 42.60 -23.36
CA ILE A 120 -1.91 41.82 -24.43
C ILE A 120 -1.24 40.46 -24.59
N ARG A 121 0.10 40.41 -24.57
CA ARG A 121 0.86 39.15 -24.65
C ARG A 121 0.56 38.24 -23.46
N PHE A 122 0.49 38.80 -22.25
CA PHE A 122 0.13 38.07 -21.04
C PHE A 122 -1.29 37.48 -21.12
N LEU A 123 -2.28 38.26 -21.55
CA LEU A 123 -3.67 37.79 -21.68
C LEU A 123 -3.81 36.69 -22.75
N ARG A 124 -3.06 36.76 -23.85
CA ARG A 124 -3.03 35.71 -24.87
C ARG A 124 -2.40 34.41 -24.34
N GLN A 125 -1.31 34.52 -23.60
CA GLN A 125 -0.68 33.38 -22.93
C GLN A 125 -1.62 32.76 -21.90
N TRP A 126 -2.25 33.59 -21.08
CA TRP A 126 -3.20 33.15 -20.06
C TRP A 126 -4.42 32.45 -20.66
N LYS A 127 -4.95 32.96 -21.79
CA LYS A 127 -6.01 32.28 -22.56
C LYS A 127 -5.57 30.89 -23.03
N GLY A 128 -4.33 30.74 -23.50
CA GLY A 128 -3.76 29.45 -23.88
C GLY A 128 -3.68 28.49 -22.69
N THR A 129 -3.13 28.94 -21.56
CA THR A 129 -3.05 28.16 -20.32
C THR A 129 -4.42 27.76 -19.80
N TYR A 130 -5.41 28.66 -19.86
CA TYR A 130 -6.79 28.36 -19.45
C TYR A 130 -7.43 27.28 -20.33
N GLN A 131 -7.21 27.34 -21.65
CA GLN A 131 -7.69 26.30 -22.56
C GLN A 131 -7.02 24.95 -22.33
N GLU A 132 -5.71 24.94 -22.09
CA GLU A 132 -4.96 23.71 -21.76
C GLU A 132 -5.40 23.12 -20.42
N MET A 133 -5.59 23.96 -19.40
CA MET A 133 -6.10 23.55 -18.10
C MET A 133 -7.52 22.99 -18.19
N ASN A 134 -8.41 23.61 -18.98
CA ASN A 134 -9.75 23.06 -19.23
C ASN A 134 -9.71 21.71 -19.98
N ARG A 135 -8.74 21.49 -20.88
CA ARG A 135 -8.54 20.18 -21.51
C ARG A 135 -8.07 19.14 -20.50
N HIS A 136 -7.14 19.51 -19.61
CA HIS A 136 -6.68 18.63 -18.54
C HIS A 136 -7.80 18.27 -17.56
N ILE A 137 -8.62 19.24 -17.16
CA ILE A 137 -9.78 19.00 -16.28
C ILE A 137 -10.72 17.98 -16.94
N LYS A 138 -11.09 18.18 -18.21
CA LYS A 138 -11.95 17.22 -18.93
C LYS A 138 -11.35 15.82 -19.05
N ALA A 139 -10.03 15.73 -19.25
CA ALA A 139 -9.34 14.45 -19.31
C ALA A 139 -9.36 13.74 -17.95
N LEU A 140 -9.13 14.48 -16.86
CA LEU A 140 -9.19 13.94 -15.50
C LEU A 140 -10.62 13.54 -15.10
N GLU A 141 -11.63 14.33 -15.46
CA GLU A 141 -13.04 13.99 -15.24
C GLU A 141 -13.42 12.69 -15.96
N LYS A 142 -12.93 12.50 -17.19
CA LYS A 142 -13.15 11.26 -17.94
C LYS A 142 -12.45 10.08 -17.26
N GLU A 143 -11.19 10.23 -16.87
CA GLU A 143 -10.44 9.17 -16.20
C GLU A 143 -11.07 8.77 -14.86
N LEU A 144 -11.57 9.76 -14.09
CA LEU A 144 -12.32 9.52 -12.87
C LEU A 144 -13.57 8.68 -13.14
N LYS A 145 -14.34 9.05 -14.16
CA LYS A 145 -15.55 8.31 -14.57
C LYS A 145 -15.23 6.88 -14.98
N ASP A 146 -14.22 6.68 -15.83
CA ASP A 146 -13.81 5.34 -16.30
C ASP A 146 -13.37 4.46 -15.11
N LYS A 147 -12.70 5.06 -14.11
CA LYS A 147 -12.29 4.38 -12.87
C LYS A 147 -13.46 4.03 -11.96
N ASP A 148 -14.46 4.90 -11.85
CA ASP A 148 -15.67 4.61 -11.08
C ASP A 148 -16.49 3.47 -11.71
N GLU A 149 -16.56 3.42 -13.04
CA GLU A 149 -17.18 2.31 -13.78
C GLU A 149 -16.42 0.98 -13.53
N GLU A 150 -15.09 1.01 -13.63
CA GLU A 150 -14.23 -0.15 -13.34
C GLU A 150 -14.43 -0.63 -11.89
N LEU A 151 -14.45 0.28 -10.90
CA LEU A 151 -14.73 -0.07 -9.51
C LEU A 151 -16.12 -0.67 -9.33
N GLY A 152 -17.12 -0.18 -10.07
CA GLY A 152 -18.46 -0.74 -10.09
C GLY A 152 -18.47 -2.20 -10.56
N GLU A 153 -17.80 -2.49 -11.67
CA GLU A 153 -17.68 -3.85 -12.21
C GLU A 153 -16.91 -4.79 -11.27
N LEU A 154 -15.77 -4.35 -10.74
CA LEU A 154 -15.02 -5.16 -9.77
C LEU A 154 -15.85 -5.48 -8.52
N ARG A 155 -16.64 -4.52 -8.03
CA ARG A 155 -17.55 -4.75 -6.89
C ARG A 155 -18.63 -5.78 -7.22
N ARG A 156 -19.21 -5.74 -8.42
CA ARG A 156 -20.19 -6.73 -8.89
C ARG A 156 -19.58 -8.13 -8.96
N VAL A 157 -18.40 -8.25 -9.57
CA VAL A 157 -17.68 -9.53 -9.67
C VAL A 157 -17.33 -10.06 -8.28
N LYS A 158 -16.86 -9.20 -7.38
CA LYS A 158 -16.53 -9.57 -6.01
C LYS A 158 -17.76 -10.09 -5.24
N ASP A 159 -18.90 -9.43 -5.36
CA ASP A 159 -20.16 -9.89 -4.76
C ASP A 159 -20.63 -11.24 -5.36
N GLN A 160 -20.48 -11.42 -6.68
CA GLN A 160 -20.80 -12.69 -7.34
C GLN A 160 -19.89 -13.83 -6.89
N LEU A 161 -18.59 -13.58 -6.77
CA LEU A 161 -17.60 -14.55 -6.31
C LEU A 161 -17.83 -14.91 -4.84
N ASP A 162 -18.13 -13.92 -3.99
CA ASP A 162 -18.47 -14.14 -2.58
C ASP A 162 -19.73 -15.03 -2.46
N LYS A 163 -20.76 -14.81 -3.29
CA LYS A 163 -21.95 -15.69 -3.33
C LYS A 163 -21.63 -17.11 -3.76
N GLN A 164 -20.81 -17.28 -4.80
CA GLN A 164 -20.37 -18.60 -5.26
C GLN A 164 -19.55 -19.32 -4.18
N MET A 165 -18.63 -18.59 -3.53
CA MET A 165 -17.83 -19.13 -2.44
C MET A 165 -18.71 -19.58 -1.27
N ASN A 166 -19.69 -18.76 -0.87
CA ASN A 166 -20.63 -19.12 0.19
C ASN A 166 -21.49 -20.33 -0.17
N HIS A 167 -21.92 -20.45 -1.43
CA HIS A 167 -22.68 -21.60 -1.91
C HIS A 167 -21.84 -22.88 -1.82
N VAL A 168 -20.64 -22.88 -2.42
CA VAL A 168 -19.73 -24.04 -2.39
C VAL A 168 -19.34 -24.40 -0.95
N GLN A 169 -19.12 -23.41 -0.09
CA GLN A 169 -18.79 -23.64 1.32
C GLN A 169 -19.96 -24.29 2.07
N THR A 170 -21.19 -23.88 1.78
CA THR A 170 -22.40 -24.47 2.38
C THR A 170 -22.57 -25.91 1.90
N ASP A 171 -22.44 -26.16 0.60
CA ASP A 171 -22.55 -27.50 0.02
C ASP A 171 -21.47 -28.43 0.58
N TYR A 172 -20.23 -27.94 0.70
CA TYR A 172 -19.15 -28.69 1.33
C TYR A 172 -19.46 -29.04 2.79
N ARG A 173 -20.07 -28.12 3.54
CA ARG A 173 -20.49 -28.38 4.93
C ARG A 173 -21.55 -29.48 4.98
N VAL A 174 -22.58 -29.40 4.14
CA VAL A 174 -23.64 -30.41 4.07
C VAL A 174 -23.05 -31.78 3.75
N VAL A 175 -22.23 -31.87 2.71
CA VAL A 175 -21.58 -33.11 2.30
C VAL A 175 -20.67 -33.67 3.41
N ASN A 176 -19.92 -32.82 4.11
CA ASN A 176 -19.09 -33.24 5.24
C ASN A 176 -19.92 -33.77 6.41
N ASP A 177 -21.04 -33.13 6.73
CA ASP A 177 -21.94 -33.59 7.78
C ASP A 177 -22.61 -34.93 7.42
N ASP A 178 -22.99 -35.12 6.15
CA ASP A 178 -23.48 -36.40 5.63
C ASP A 178 -22.41 -37.50 5.69
N TYR A 179 -21.15 -37.18 5.33
CA TYR A 179 -20.03 -38.11 5.47
C TYR A 179 -19.82 -38.54 6.93
N LYS A 180 -19.90 -37.61 7.89
CA LYS A 180 -19.82 -37.94 9.32
C LYS A 180 -20.99 -38.82 9.76
N ALA A 181 -22.21 -38.54 9.31
CA ALA A 181 -23.38 -39.37 9.61
C ALA A 181 -23.20 -40.79 9.06
N LEU A 182 -22.68 -40.94 7.84
CA LEU A 182 -22.37 -42.25 7.26
C LEU A 182 -21.34 -43.01 8.11
N ILE A 183 -20.26 -42.36 8.55
CA ILE A 183 -19.26 -42.97 9.44
C ILE A 183 -19.90 -43.42 10.75
N GLN A 184 -20.76 -42.61 11.36
CA GLN A 184 -21.47 -42.98 12.59
C GLN A 184 -22.38 -44.20 12.39
N ILE A 185 -23.09 -44.27 11.27
CA ILE A 185 -23.92 -45.43 10.91
C ILE A 185 -23.04 -46.67 10.74
N MET A 186 -21.90 -46.55 10.04
CA MET A 186 -20.95 -47.65 9.86
C MET A 186 -20.37 -48.14 11.18
N ASP A 187 -19.97 -47.25 12.09
CA ASP A 187 -19.45 -47.61 13.41
C ASP A 187 -20.54 -48.26 14.28
N ARG A 188 -21.79 -47.80 14.19
CA ARG A 188 -22.92 -48.42 14.88
C ARG A 188 -23.23 -49.81 14.32
N ALA A 189 -23.22 -49.98 12.99
CA ALA A 189 -23.40 -51.27 12.34
C ALA A 189 -22.27 -52.24 12.74
N ARG A 190 -21.01 -51.77 12.79
CA ARG A 190 -19.87 -52.56 13.26
C ARG A 190 -20.06 -53.04 14.70
N LYS A 191 -20.50 -52.15 15.61
CA LYS A 191 -20.77 -52.52 17.00
C LYS A 191 -21.90 -53.55 17.14
N LEU A 192 -22.97 -53.41 16.35
CA LEU A 192 -24.08 -54.37 16.37
C LEU A 192 -23.67 -55.75 15.81
N ALA A 193 -22.85 -55.79 14.76
CA ALA A 193 -22.32 -57.05 14.23
C ALA A 193 -21.45 -57.77 15.26
N PHE A 194 -20.57 -57.04 15.96
CA PHE A 194 -19.72 -57.62 17.00
C PHE A 194 -20.52 -58.16 18.20
N LEU A 195 -21.54 -57.43 18.66
CA LEU A 195 -22.42 -57.91 19.73
C LEU A 195 -23.25 -59.14 19.31
N ALA A 196 -23.64 -59.23 18.05
CA ALA A 196 -24.33 -60.40 17.52
C ALA A 196 -23.43 -61.64 17.49
N GLU A 197 -22.14 -61.48 17.16
CA GLU A 197 -21.14 -62.55 17.23
C GLU A 197 -20.94 -63.03 18.69
N GLU A 198 -20.84 -62.13 19.67
CA GLU A 198 -20.74 -62.49 21.09
C GLU A 198 -21.99 -63.22 21.62
N GLU A 199 -23.20 -62.80 21.23
CA GLU A 199 -24.43 -63.50 21.60
C GLU A 199 -24.55 -64.90 20.99
N ASP A 200 -24.08 -65.09 19.74
CA ASP A 200 -24.08 -66.39 19.09
C ASP A 200 -23.00 -67.33 19.64
N GLU A 201 -21.84 -66.81 20.08
CA GLU A 201 -20.84 -67.59 20.82
C GLU A 201 -21.32 -68.00 22.23
N GLN A 202 -22.13 -67.17 22.89
CA GLN A 202 -22.68 -67.48 24.23
C GLN A 202 -23.86 -68.47 24.20
N LYS A 203 -24.50 -68.69 23.05
CA LYS A 203 -25.58 -69.68 22.94
C LYS A 203 -24.99 -71.10 23.00
N PRO A 204 -25.39 -71.93 23.99
CA PRO A 204 -24.91 -73.30 24.07
C PRO A 204 -25.34 -74.08 22.82
N ARG A 205 -24.36 -74.55 22.03
CA ARG A 205 -24.61 -75.40 20.86
C ARG A 205 -24.86 -76.82 21.34
N PHE A 206 -25.97 -77.42 20.91
CA PHE A 206 -26.29 -78.81 21.20
C PHE A 206 -26.23 -79.64 19.92
N LYS A 207 -25.64 -80.83 20.00
CA LYS A 207 -25.68 -81.83 18.92
C LYS A 207 -26.51 -83.02 19.39
N MET A 208 -27.35 -83.54 18.50
CA MET A 208 -28.10 -84.75 18.76
C MET A 208 -27.21 -85.97 18.52
N ASP A 209 -27.11 -86.85 19.50
CA ASP A 209 -26.42 -88.13 19.38
C ASP A 209 -27.21 -89.12 18.52
N ALA A 210 -26.61 -90.26 18.19
CA ALA A 210 -27.26 -91.30 17.38
C ALA A 210 -28.46 -91.97 18.08
N ASN A 211 -28.65 -91.72 19.37
CA ASN A 211 -29.73 -92.27 20.20
C ASN A 211 -30.88 -91.26 20.40
N GLY A 212 -30.76 -90.04 19.88
CA GLY A 212 -31.77 -88.99 19.96
C GLY A 212 -31.66 -88.08 21.21
N ASN A 213 -30.61 -88.20 22.02
CA ASN A 213 -30.34 -87.31 23.14
C ASN A 213 -29.51 -86.10 22.69
N LEU A 214 -29.80 -84.92 23.25
CA LEU A 214 -29.08 -83.68 22.97
C LEU A 214 -27.92 -83.50 23.95
N GLU A 215 -26.69 -83.55 23.46
CA GLU A 215 -25.48 -83.26 24.23
C GLU A 215 -25.00 -81.83 23.95
N ARG A 216 -24.54 -81.12 24.99
CA ARG A 216 -23.94 -79.80 24.84
C ARG A 216 -22.52 -79.95 24.28
N ILE A 217 -22.25 -79.25 23.19
CA ILE A 217 -20.91 -79.13 22.62
C ILE A 217 -20.21 -78.02 23.40
N GLU A 218 -19.04 -78.30 23.98
CA GLU A 218 -18.13 -77.27 24.51
C GLU A 218 -17.42 -76.51 23.39
#